data_AF-T2DM45-F1
#
_entry.id   AF-T2DM45-F1
#
_cell.length_a   1.000
_cell.length_b   1.000
_cell.length_c   1.000
_cell.angle_alpha   90.00
_cell.angle_beta   90.00
_cell.angle_gamma   90.00
#
_symmetry.space_group_name_H-M   'P 1'
#
loop_
_entity.id
_entity.type
_entity.pdbx_description
1 polymer ?
#
loop_
_entity_poly.entity_id
_entity_poly.type
_entity_poly.pdbx_seq_one_letter_code
_entity_poly.pdbx_strand_id
1 'polypeptide(L)'
;MKFDSIKSRLVLMTLICVIGMGVLVVSQHYFTQQLISLNQQRDVLLRMGQDLLQMRRHEKDFLLRHDTSYFDDFLEQSYLFKGRLTTLIPLFNEYKLPVADVESLSTSIEAYSGAFQQVVLVQERIGLTQNDGLRGRILALENALAEGPLAQKAQAIEQLTTMQLATRNFQITREGYYAKQIKDMSAQFSAKYQNDPAVRGTIVQYREALIGLVDGVITLGVTHNEGLRNEFRQSAHNVETQLKGVDAALQPVIEQQEGQVRIYSLSIAALTSVVLILVLIKSFATFHRAFVNFLTFFYRCKRQYQMIDTRKLGFAELKSLAELANEMVESKRDIEARLASVEAELATKKARSS
;
A
#
# COMPACT_ATOMS: atom_id res chain seq x y z
N MET A 1 22.59 -10.37 47.71
CA MET A 1 23.60 -11.27 47.12
C MET A 1 24.90 -10.48 46.97
N LYS A 2 26.04 -10.97 47.47
CA LYS A 2 27.34 -10.29 47.32
C LYS A 2 27.80 -10.38 45.86
N PHE A 3 27.78 -9.27 45.13
CA PHE A 3 28.20 -9.15 43.71
C PHE A 3 29.73 -9.09 43.55
N ASP A 4 30.44 -9.91 44.33
CA ASP A 4 31.90 -9.83 44.51
C ASP A 4 32.66 -10.96 43.77
N SER A 5 31.96 -11.78 42.97
CA SER A 5 32.59 -12.78 42.10
C SER A 5 32.51 -12.35 40.63
N ILE A 6 33.56 -12.65 39.88
CA ILE A 6 33.65 -12.42 38.43
C ILE A 6 32.49 -13.13 37.71
N LYS A 7 32.10 -14.32 38.18
CA LYS A 7 30.99 -15.12 37.62
C LYS A 7 29.65 -14.40 37.69
N SER A 8 29.31 -13.80 38.84
CA SER A 8 28.04 -13.08 39.04
C SER A 8 27.93 -11.85 38.13
N ARG A 9 29.05 -11.17 37.88
CA ARG A 9 29.10 -10.01 36.97
C ARG A 9 28.98 -10.41 35.51
N LEU A 10 29.62 -11.52 35.11
CA LEU A 10 29.43 -12.12 33.78
C LEU A 10 27.97 -12.51 33.53
N VAL A 11 27.34 -13.19 34.50
CA VAL A 11 25.92 -13.57 34.43
C VAL A 11 25.02 -12.34 34.32
N LEU A 12 25.32 -11.27 35.06
CA LEU A 12 24.60 -10.00 34.95
C LEU A 12 24.73 -9.38 33.55
N MET A 13 25.92 -9.39 32.94
CA MET A 13 26.12 -8.88 31.58
C MET A 13 25.30 -9.69 30.59
N THR A 14 25.36 -11.02 30.67
CA THR A 14 24.58 -11.89 29.78
C THR A 14 23.08 -11.69 29.95
N LEU A 15 22.59 -11.47 31.18
CA LEU A 15 21.19 -11.19 31.44
C LEU A 15 20.75 -9.87 30.80
N ILE A 16 21.55 -8.81 30.94
CA ILE A 16 21.28 -7.50 30.31
C ILE A 16 21.27 -7.63 28.78
N CYS A 17 22.22 -8.37 28.21
CA CYS A 17 22.24 -8.64 26.77
C CYS A 17 20.97 -9.36 26.31
N VAL A 18 20.57 -10.43 27.00
CA VAL A 18 19.39 -11.23 26.63
C VAL A 18 18.11 -10.40 26.74
N ILE A 19 17.97 -9.60 27.80
CA ILE A 19 16.81 -8.70 27.97
C ILE A 19 16.80 -7.62 26.88
N GLY A 20 17.94 -6.97 26.62
CA GLY A 20 18.05 -5.95 25.58
C GLY A 20 17.74 -6.49 24.19
N MET A 21 18.27 -7.67 23.86
CA MET A 21 17.96 -8.38 22.61
C MET A 21 16.49 -8.77 22.54
N GLY A 22 15.90 -9.25 23.63
CA GLY A 22 14.47 -9.58 23.69
C GLY A 22 13.57 -8.38 23.44
N VAL A 23 13.84 -7.24 24.08
CA VAL A 23 13.11 -5.98 23.87
C VAL A 23 13.25 -5.51 22.41
N LEU A 24 14.45 -5.59 21.84
CA LEU A 24 14.68 -5.28 20.42
C LEU A 24 13.83 -6.15 19.50
N VAL A 25 13.84 -7.47 19.70
CA VAL A 25 13.08 -8.42 18.88
C VAL A 25 11.58 -8.17 18.99
N VAL A 26 11.05 -7.96 20.20
CA VAL A 26 9.61 -7.69 20.42
C VAL A 26 9.20 -6.36 19.78
N SER A 27 9.99 -5.30 20.00
CA SER A 27 9.77 -4.00 19.38
C SER A 27 9.77 -4.10 17.86
N GLN A 28 10.79 -4.74 17.28
CA GLN A 28 10.91 -4.93 15.84
C GLN A 28 9.73 -5.73 15.28
N HIS A 29 9.32 -6.81 15.95
CA HIS A 29 8.16 -7.60 15.54
C HIS A 29 6.88 -6.75 15.50
N TYR A 30 6.58 -6.00 16.57
CA TYR A 30 5.40 -5.15 16.65
C TYR A 30 5.36 -4.11 15.52
N PHE A 31 6.45 -3.35 15.34
CA PHE A 31 6.52 -2.30 14.33
C PHE A 31 6.57 -2.84 12.90
N THR A 32 7.24 -3.98 12.66
CA THR A 32 7.24 -4.64 11.36
C THR A 32 5.84 -5.14 10.99
N GLN A 33 5.06 -5.66 11.93
CA GLN A 33 3.67 -6.07 11.64
C GLN A 33 2.78 -4.89 11.24
N GLN A 34 2.90 -3.75 11.93
CA GLN A 34 2.19 -2.52 11.54
C GLN A 34 2.57 -2.09 10.13
N LEU A 35 3.87 -2.07 9.82
CA LEU A 35 4.37 -1.70 8.50
C LEU A 35 3.91 -2.67 7.39
N ILE A 36 3.86 -3.97 7.67
CA ILE A 36 3.35 -4.98 6.73
C ILE A 36 1.87 -4.75 6.47
N SER A 37 1.06 -4.53 7.51
CA SER A 37 -0.37 -4.31 7.35
C SER A 37 -0.66 -3.04 6.52
N LEU A 38 0.12 -1.97 6.72
CA LEU A 38 -0.03 -0.73 5.99
C LEU A 38 0.38 -0.90 4.51
N ASN A 39 1.47 -1.63 4.23
CA ASN A 39 1.88 -1.95 2.87
C ASN A 39 0.88 -2.85 2.14
N GLN A 40 0.28 -3.83 2.82
CA GLN A 40 -0.79 -4.65 2.25
C GLN A 40 -1.99 -3.81 1.82
N GLN A 41 -2.33 -2.76 2.57
CA GLN A 41 -3.42 -1.87 2.21
C GLN A 41 -3.05 -0.91 1.07
N ARG A 42 -1.78 -0.49 0.98
CA ARG A 42 -1.25 0.17 -0.21
C ARG A 42 -1.35 -0.72 -1.45
N ASP A 43 -1.07 -2.02 -1.33
CA ASP A 43 -1.23 -2.97 -2.43
C ASP A 43 -2.69 -3.06 -2.90
N VAL A 44 -3.66 -2.97 -1.99
CA VAL A 44 -5.08 -2.87 -2.34
C VAL A 44 -5.33 -1.62 -3.18
N LEU A 45 -4.76 -0.47 -2.80
CA LEU A 45 -4.90 0.77 -3.57
C LEU A 45 -4.27 0.68 -4.97
N LEU A 46 -3.10 0.06 -5.09
CA LEU A 46 -2.46 -0.19 -6.40
C LEU A 46 -3.32 -1.09 -7.28
N ARG A 47 -3.95 -2.12 -6.70
CA ARG A 47 -4.92 -2.98 -7.40
C ARG A 47 -6.16 -2.20 -7.83
N MET A 48 -6.66 -1.28 -7.01
CA MET A 48 -7.76 -0.39 -7.40
C MET A 48 -7.39 0.50 -8.60
N GLY A 49 -6.14 0.95 -8.66
CA GLY A 49 -5.62 1.63 -9.86
C GLY A 49 -5.67 0.76 -11.11
N GLN A 50 -5.38 -0.54 -10.98
CA GLN A 50 -5.51 -1.50 -12.07
C GLN A 50 -6.97 -1.77 -12.44
N ASP A 51 -7.85 -1.92 -11.46
CA ASP A 51 -9.30 -2.10 -11.67
C ASP A 51 -9.85 -0.91 -12.47
N LEU A 52 -9.50 0.33 -12.11
CA LEU A 52 -9.90 1.54 -12.84
C LEU A 52 -9.41 1.52 -14.31
N LEU A 53 -8.20 1.01 -14.55
CA LEU A 53 -7.67 0.84 -15.91
C LEU A 53 -8.43 -0.24 -16.70
N GLN A 54 -8.86 -1.32 -16.04
CA GLN A 54 -9.71 -2.34 -16.68
C GLN A 54 -11.10 -1.80 -16.98
N MET A 55 -11.73 -1.08 -16.04
CA MET A 55 -13.00 -0.39 -16.29
C MET A 55 -12.91 0.51 -17.53
N ARG A 56 -11.86 1.33 -17.62
CA ARG A 56 -11.61 2.16 -18.82
C ARG A 56 -11.36 1.37 -20.09
N ARG A 57 -10.81 0.15 -20.00
CA ARG A 57 -10.63 -0.74 -21.16
C ARG A 57 -11.98 -1.25 -21.64
N HIS A 58 -12.77 -1.84 -20.75
CA HIS A 58 -14.12 -2.33 -21.06
C HIS A 58 -15.01 -1.22 -21.62
N GLU A 59 -14.95 -0.03 -21.03
CA GLU A 59 -15.57 1.19 -21.58
C GLU A 59 -15.19 1.40 -23.05
N LYS A 60 -13.90 1.47 -23.36
CA LYS A 60 -13.42 1.77 -24.72
C LYS A 60 -13.79 0.67 -25.69
N ASP A 61 -13.70 -0.59 -25.25
CA ASP A 61 -14.11 -1.73 -26.07
C ASP A 61 -15.61 -1.67 -26.38
N PHE A 62 -16.47 -1.33 -25.42
CA PHE A 62 -17.89 -1.07 -25.68
C PHE A 62 -18.08 0.07 -26.70
N LEU A 63 -17.44 1.22 -26.49
CA LEU A 63 -17.60 2.40 -27.38
C LEU A 63 -17.12 2.15 -28.82
N LEU A 64 -16.19 1.23 -29.01
CA LEU A 64 -15.66 0.87 -30.33
C LEU A 64 -16.44 -0.26 -30.98
N ARG A 65 -16.78 -1.30 -30.20
CA ARG A 65 -17.33 -2.57 -30.71
C ARG A 65 -18.84 -2.66 -30.59
N HIS A 66 -19.46 -1.84 -29.74
CA HIS A 66 -20.90 -1.81 -29.48
C HIS A 66 -21.45 -3.17 -29.01
N ASP A 67 -20.68 -3.88 -28.19
CA ASP A 67 -21.03 -5.20 -27.64
C ASP A 67 -21.32 -5.06 -26.14
N THR A 68 -22.52 -5.46 -25.72
CA THR A 68 -23.03 -5.29 -24.35
C THR A 68 -22.24 -6.09 -23.31
N SER A 69 -21.53 -7.15 -23.71
CA SER A 69 -20.69 -7.93 -22.78
C SER A 69 -19.64 -7.07 -22.08
N TYR A 70 -19.09 -6.07 -22.77
CA TYR A 70 -18.14 -5.14 -22.16
C TYR A 70 -18.79 -4.21 -21.12
N PHE A 71 -20.08 -3.94 -21.23
CA PHE A 71 -20.80 -3.21 -20.17
C PHE A 71 -20.98 -4.08 -18.94
N ASP A 72 -21.29 -5.36 -19.11
CA ASP A 72 -21.40 -6.32 -18.00
C ASP A 72 -20.05 -6.48 -17.28
N ASP A 73 -18.96 -6.65 -18.03
CA ASP A 73 -17.59 -6.70 -17.48
C ASP A 73 -17.25 -5.42 -16.71
N PHE A 74 -17.63 -4.25 -17.26
CA PHE A 74 -17.42 -2.96 -16.58
C PHE A 74 -18.13 -2.92 -15.23
N LEU A 75 -19.39 -3.37 -15.17
CA LEU A 75 -20.18 -3.38 -13.93
C LEU A 75 -19.58 -4.33 -12.89
N GLU A 76 -19.11 -5.51 -13.31
CA GLU A 76 -18.42 -6.45 -12.42
C GLU A 76 -17.16 -5.81 -11.82
N GLN A 77 -16.32 -5.17 -12.65
CA GLN A 77 -15.12 -4.48 -12.17
C GLN A 77 -15.45 -3.30 -11.26
N SER A 78 -16.52 -2.55 -11.54
CA SER A 78 -17.00 -1.47 -10.68
C SER A 78 -17.39 -1.97 -9.29
N TYR A 79 -18.08 -3.13 -9.22
CA TYR A 79 -18.45 -3.75 -7.96
C TYR A 79 -17.22 -4.20 -7.16
N LEU A 80 -16.23 -4.82 -7.83
CA LEU A 80 -14.96 -5.21 -7.20
C LEU A 80 -14.19 -3.99 -6.66
N PHE A 81 -14.11 -2.91 -7.44
CA PHE A 81 -13.49 -1.65 -7.04
C PHE A 81 -14.16 -1.10 -5.77
N LYS A 82 -15.49 -1.03 -5.76
CA LYS A 82 -16.26 -0.55 -4.60
C LYS A 82 -16.07 -1.44 -3.38
N GLY A 83 -16.06 -2.76 -3.57
CA GLY A 83 -15.74 -3.73 -2.51
C GLY A 83 -14.38 -3.45 -1.88
N ARG A 84 -13.33 -3.27 -2.70
CA ARG A 84 -11.98 -2.92 -2.20
C ARG A 84 -11.96 -1.57 -1.48
N LEU A 85 -12.66 -0.56 -2.01
CA LEU A 85 -12.74 0.75 -1.36
C LEU A 85 -13.28 0.66 0.07
N THR A 86 -14.32 -0.16 0.31
CA THR A 86 -14.87 -0.33 1.66
C THR A 86 -13.88 -0.93 2.65
N THR A 87 -12.91 -1.73 2.18
CA THR A 87 -11.87 -2.32 3.04
C THR A 87 -10.84 -1.30 3.54
N LEU A 88 -10.75 -0.12 2.92
CA LEU A 88 -9.81 0.94 3.31
C LEU A 88 -10.35 1.85 4.42
N ILE A 89 -11.67 1.88 4.65
CA ILE A 89 -12.31 2.72 5.66
C ILE A 89 -11.74 2.51 7.08
N PRO A 90 -11.53 1.26 7.55
CA PRO A 90 -10.94 1.03 8.88
C PRO A 90 -9.55 1.63 9.05
N LEU A 91 -8.68 1.55 8.04
CA LEU A 91 -7.35 2.17 8.08
C LEU A 91 -7.45 3.68 8.16
N PHE A 92 -8.32 4.30 7.35
CA PHE A 92 -8.48 5.75 7.37
C PHE A 92 -8.91 6.25 8.75
N ASN A 93 -9.77 5.49 9.44
CA ASN A 93 -10.12 5.76 10.83
C ASN A 93 -8.96 5.55 11.81
N GLU A 94 -8.21 4.45 11.68
CA GLU A 94 -7.07 4.12 12.55
C GLU A 94 -5.97 5.19 12.51
N TYR A 95 -5.62 5.67 11.32
CA TYR A 95 -4.58 6.68 11.11
C TYR A 95 -5.11 8.13 11.08
N LYS A 96 -6.40 8.35 11.40
CA LYS A 96 -7.07 9.66 11.40
C LYS A 96 -6.90 10.43 10.08
N LEU A 97 -6.93 9.69 8.97
CA LEU A 97 -6.91 10.24 7.63
C LEU A 97 -8.30 10.78 7.25
N PRO A 98 -8.40 11.66 6.25
CA PRO A 98 -9.69 12.21 5.83
C PRO A 98 -10.58 11.12 5.22
N VAL A 99 -11.47 10.54 6.03
CA VAL A 99 -12.47 9.53 5.57
C VAL A 99 -13.37 10.10 4.47
N ALA A 100 -13.59 11.43 4.49
CA ALA A 100 -14.30 12.16 3.46
C ALA A 100 -13.74 11.93 2.04
N ASP A 101 -12.43 11.70 1.90
CA ASP A 101 -11.81 11.42 0.60
C ASP A 101 -12.24 10.04 0.04
N VAL A 102 -12.34 9.04 0.93
CA VAL A 102 -12.80 7.68 0.61
C VAL A 102 -14.29 7.69 0.28
N GLU A 103 -15.11 8.43 1.04
CA GLU A 103 -16.53 8.59 0.77
C GLU A 103 -16.80 9.34 -0.54
N SER A 104 -16.01 10.39 -0.83
CA SER A 104 -16.09 11.15 -2.08
C SER A 104 -15.71 10.30 -3.29
N LEU A 105 -14.69 9.44 -3.14
CA LEU A 105 -14.31 8.46 -4.16
C LEU A 105 -15.41 7.42 -4.38
N SER A 106 -16.07 6.95 -3.31
CA SER A 106 -17.22 6.03 -3.42
C SER A 106 -18.38 6.67 -4.18
N THR A 107 -18.65 7.95 -3.94
CA THR A 107 -19.70 8.67 -4.66
C THR A 107 -19.34 8.86 -6.13
N SER A 108 -18.06 9.10 -6.41
CA SER A 108 -17.58 9.37 -7.76
C SER A 108 -17.52 8.11 -8.64
N ILE A 109 -17.22 6.94 -8.05
CA ILE A 109 -17.30 5.67 -8.79
C ILE A 109 -18.75 5.30 -9.14
N GLU A 110 -19.70 5.62 -8.28
CA GLU A 110 -21.14 5.47 -8.56
C GLU A 110 -21.57 6.41 -9.67
N ALA A 111 -21.16 7.68 -9.61
CA ALA A 111 -21.43 8.66 -10.66
C ALA A 111 -20.83 8.22 -12.01
N TYR A 112 -19.60 7.69 -12.02
CA TYR A 112 -18.96 7.17 -13.22
C TYR A 112 -19.73 5.98 -13.82
N SER A 113 -20.13 5.03 -12.97
CA SER A 113 -20.91 3.87 -13.41
C SER A 113 -22.28 4.28 -13.96
N GLY A 114 -22.96 5.20 -13.28
CA GLY A 114 -24.25 5.75 -13.73
C GLY A 114 -24.13 6.51 -15.04
N ALA A 115 -23.10 7.34 -15.21
CA ALA A 115 -22.85 8.07 -16.45
C ALA A 115 -22.61 7.10 -17.62
N PHE A 116 -21.83 6.02 -17.40
CA PHE A 116 -21.62 5.01 -18.45
C PHE A 116 -22.91 4.29 -18.82
N GLN A 117 -23.71 3.92 -17.83
CA GLN A 117 -25.01 3.28 -18.06
C GLN A 117 -25.92 4.16 -18.93
N GLN A 118 -25.95 5.49 -18.69
CA GLN A 118 -26.71 6.40 -19.55
C GLN A 118 -26.19 6.42 -21.00
N VAL A 119 -24.86 6.38 -21.18
CA VAL A 119 -24.24 6.27 -22.51
C VAL A 119 -24.66 4.99 -23.22
N VAL A 120 -24.64 3.85 -22.52
CA VAL A 120 -25.05 2.54 -23.04
C VAL A 120 -26.53 2.56 -23.45
N LEU A 121 -27.42 3.02 -22.57
CA LEU A 121 -28.86 3.11 -22.83
C LEU A 121 -29.19 3.95 -24.06
N VAL A 122 -28.51 5.09 -24.23
CA VAL A 122 -28.71 5.95 -25.42
C VAL A 122 -28.18 5.27 -26.68
N GLN A 123 -27.04 4.56 -26.61
CA GLN A 123 -26.51 3.83 -27.76
C GLN A 123 -27.38 2.63 -28.15
N GLU A 124 -27.91 1.89 -27.20
CA GLU A 124 -28.88 0.81 -27.45
C GLU A 124 -30.15 1.35 -28.10
N ARG A 125 -30.67 2.48 -27.59
CA ARG A 125 -31.83 3.16 -28.19
C ARG A 125 -31.55 3.60 -29.62
N ILE A 126 -30.38 4.18 -29.89
CA ILE A 126 -29.96 4.52 -31.27
C ILE A 126 -29.85 3.27 -32.14
N GLY A 127 -29.32 2.18 -31.58
CA GLY A 127 -29.03 0.92 -32.24
C GLY A 127 -27.53 0.67 -32.28
N LEU A 128 -27.08 -0.42 -31.65
CA LEU A 128 -25.68 -0.85 -31.61
C LEU A 128 -25.20 -1.27 -33.01
N THR A 129 -26.02 -2.06 -33.71
CA THR A 129 -25.81 -2.39 -35.13
C THR A 129 -26.75 -1.59 -36.05
N GLN A 130 -26.66 -1.85 -37.35
CA GLN A 130 -27.56 -1.23 -38.36
C GLN A 130 -29.01 -1.71 -38.23
N ASN A 131 -29.24 -2.87 -37.61
CA ASN A 131 -30.56 -3.51 -37.55
C ASN A 131 -31.25 -3.34 -36.19
N ASP A 132 -30.58 -2.68 -35.24
CA ASP A 132 -31.09 -2.53 -33.86
C ASP A 132 -31.67 -1.13 -33.63
N GLY A 133 -32.46 -1.01 -32.56
CA GLY A 133 -32.95 0.26 -32.05
C GLY A 133 -33.62 1.14 -33.11
N LEU A 134 -33.33 2.44 -33.06
CA LEU A 134 -33.85 3.42 -34.00
C LEU A 134 -33.31 3.21 -35.43
N ARG A 135 -32.07 2.75 -35.61
CA ARG A 135 -31.49 2.45 -36.94
C ARG A 135 -32.29 1.36 -37.67
N GLY A 136 -32.54 0.23 -37.00
CA GLY A 136 -33.35 -0.86 -37.56
C GLY A 136 -34.79 -0.43 -37.82
N ARG A 137 -35.39 0.31 -36.88
CA ARG A 137 -36.75 0.85 -37.05
C ARG A 137 -36.85 1.80 -38.24
N ILE A 138 -35.86 2.67 -38.43
CA ILE A 138 -35.77 3.57 -39.59
C ILE A 138 -35.72 2.76 -40.88
N LEU A 139 -34.83 1.76 -40.97
CA LEU A 139 -34.68 0.93 -42.15
C LEU A 139 -35.99 0.20 -42.51
N ALA A 140 -36.68 -0.38 -41.52
CA ALA A 140 -37.96 -1.05 -41.73
C ALA A 140 -39.05 -0.09 -42.25
N LEU A 141 -39.11 1.13 -41.71
CA LEU A 141 -40.06 2.16 -42.12
C LEU A 141 -39.73 2.71 -43.52
N GLU A 142 -38.45 2.89 -43.84
CA GLU A 142 -37.98 3.27 -45.17
C GLU A 142 -38.41 2.26 -46.23
N ASN A 143 -38.21 0.96 -45.97
CA ASN A 143 -38.63 -0.11 -46.88
C ASN A 143 -40.16 -0.15 -47.05
N ALA A 144 -40.92 -0.05 -45.95
CA ALA A 144 -42.37 -0.02 -46.00
C ALA A 144 -42.93 1.17 -46.80
N LEU A 145 -42.27 2.33 -46.73
CA LEU A 145 -42.63 3.51 -47.52
C LEU A 145 -42.23 3.37 -48.99
N ALA A 146 -41.08 2.76 -49.28
CA ALA A 146 -40.56 2.57 -50.63
C ALA A 146 -41.33 1.50 -51.43
N GLU A 147 -41.81 0.45 -50.77
CA GLU A 147 -42.57 -0.65 -51.39
C GLU A 147 -44.10 -0.42 -51.35
N GLY A 148 -44.55 0.56 -50.57
CA GLY A 148 -45.96 0.84 -50.32
C GLY A 148 -46.62 1.78 -51.35
N PRO A 149 -47.76 2.41 -50.98
CA PRO A 149 -48.53 3.30 -51.88
C PRO A 149 -47.76 4.52 -52.40
N LEU A 150 -46.66 4.90 -51.75
CA LEU A 150 -45.80 6.01 -52.21
C LEU A 150 -44.89 5.60 -53.38
N ALA A 151 -44.68 4.30 -53.63
CA ALA A 151 -43.83 3.80 -54.72
C ALA A 151 -44.24 4.34 -56.09
N GLN A 152 -45.53 4.60 -56.28
CA GLN A 152 -46.10 5.10 -57.54
C GLN A 152 -45.97 6.62 -57.69
N LYS A 153 -45.52 7.34 -56.64
CA LYS A 153 -45.44 8.81 -56.61
C LYS A 153 -43.96 9.23 -56.74
N ALA A 154 -43.51 9.56 -57.95
CA ALA A 154 -42.11 9.90 -58.22
C ALA A 154 -41.53 10.97 -57.28
N GLN A 155 -42.28 12.05 -57.02
CA GLN A 155 -41.88 13.08 -56.06
C GLN A 155 -41.75 12.57 -54.62
N ALA A 156 -42.56 11.58 -54.21
CA ALA A 156 -42.48 11.01 -52.87
C ALA A 156 -41.20 10.18 -52.71
N ILE A 157 -40.85 9.41 -53.74
CA ILE A 157 -39.62 8.60 -53.78
C ILE A 157 -38.38 9.50 -53.76
N GLU A 158 -38.36 10.59 -54.54
CA GLU A 158 -37.27 11.57 -54.51
C GLU A 158 -37.07 12.15 -53.10
N GLN A 159 -38.15 12.64 -52.48
CA GLN A 159 -38.11 13.18 -51.11
C GLN A 159 -37.65 12.14 -50.09
N LEU A 160 -38.13 10.89 -50.19
CA LEU A 160 -37.70 9.79 -49.32
C LEU A 160 -36.21 9.51 -49.48
N THR A 161 -35.71 9.46 -50.72
CA THR A 161 -34.31 9.18 -51.05
C THR A 161 -33.39 10.28 -50.51
N THR A 162 -33.78 11.56 -50.67
CA THR A 162 -33.01 12.67 -50.10
C THR A 162 -32.98 12.61 -48.57
N MET A 163 -34.07 12.22 -47.91
CA MET A 163 -34.07 12.02 -46.45
C MET A 163 -33.20 10.84 -46.02
N GLN A 164 -33.20 9.73 -46.76
CA GLN A 164 -32.33 8.58 -46.50
C GLN A 164 -30.85 9.00 -46.58
N LEU A 165 -30.47 9.73 -47.63
CA LEU A 165 -29.11 10.26 -47.81
C LEU A 165 -28.71 11.20 -46.67
N ALA A 166 -29.57 12.17 -46.31
CA ALA A 166 -29.32 13.06 -45.19
C ALA A 166 -29.16 12.27 -43.87
N THR A 167 -29.97 11.23 -43.66
CA THR A 167 -29.90 10.36 -42.49
C THR A 167 -28.58 9.59 -42.43
N ARG A 168 -28.13 9.00 -43.54
CA ARG A 168 -26.84 8.27 -43.58
C ARG A 168 -25.65 9.21 -43.42
N ASN A 169 -25.70 10.38 -44.06
CA ASN A 169 -24.68 11.42 -43.86
C ASN A 169 -24.62 11.86 -42.40
N PHE A 170 -25.76 12.12 -41.76
CA PHE A 170 -25.79 12.47 -40.33
C PHE A 170 -25.22 11.36 -39.44
N GLN A 171 -25.53 10.08 -39.70
CA GLN A 171 -24.99 8.98 -38.90
C GLN A 171 -23.45 8.86 -39.01
N ILE A 172 -22.89 9.20 -40.17
CA ILE A 172 -21.45 9.16 -40.44
C ILE A 172 -20.74 10.40 -39.90
N THR A 173 -21.21 11.59 -40.26
CA THR A 173 -20.51 12.86 -40.00
C THR A 173 -20.96 13.52 -38.69
N ARG A 174 -22.20 13.26 -38.27
CA ARG A 174 -22.86 13.87 -37.10
C ARG A 174 -22.98 15.39 -37.18
N GLU A 175 -22.86 15.95 -38.38
CA GLU A 175 -22.94 17.40 -38.58
C GLU A 175 -24.36 17.93 -38.38
N GLY A 176 -24.47 19.07 -37.69
CA GLY A 176 -25.75 19.72 -37.40
C GLY A 176 -26.54 20.14 -38.64
N TYR A 177 -25.87 20.33 -39.79
CA TYR A 177 -26.52 20.60 -41.08
C TYR A 177 -27.50 19.48 -41.46
N TYR A 178 -27.06 18.22 -41.42
CA TYR A 178 -27.90 17.08 -41.76
C TYR A 178 -28.99 16.84 -40.71
N ALA A 179 -28.69 17.07 -39.43
CA ALA A 179 -29.70 17.03 -38.36
C ALA A 179 -30.87 17.97 -38.64
N LYS A 180 -30.57 19.21 -39.03
CA LYS A 180 -31.58 20.20 -39.41
C LYS A 180 -32.34 19.77 -40.66
N GLN A 181 -31.62 19.32 -41.69
CA GLN A 181 -32.22 18.84 -42.94
C GLN A 181 -33.23 17.72 -42.69
N ILE A 182 -32.88 16.72 -41.87
CA ILE A 182 -33.77 15.61 -41.48
C ILE A 182 -35.03 16.14 -40.79
N LYS A 183 -34.89 17.05 -39.82
CA LYS A 183 -36.02 17.64 -39.06
C LYS A 183 -36.98 18.43 -39.96
N ASP A 184 -36.44 19.24 -40.86
CA ASP A 184 -37.21 20.09 -41.77
C ASP A 184 -37.90 19.25 -42.86
N MET A 185 -37.17 18.35 -43.52
CA MET A 185 -37.70 17.51 -44.59
C MET A 185 -38.77 16.54 -44.08
N SER A 186 -38.54 15.88 -42.93
CA SER A 186 -39.53 14.98 -42.36
C SER A 186 -40.81 15.71 -41.94
N ALA A 187 -40.72 16.98 -41.54
CA ALA A 187 -41.89 17.81 -41.20
C ALA A 187 -42.72 18.10 -42.46
N GLN A 188 -42.05 18.56 -43.51
CA GLN A 188 -42.69 18.85 -44.79
C GLN A 188 -43.31 17.60 -45.41
N PHE A 189 -42.60 16.47 -45.35
CA PHE A 189 -43.08 15.18 -45.85
C PHE A 189 -44.32 14.72 -45.08
N SER A 190 -44.29 14.79 -43.75
CA SER A 190 -45.44 14.46 -42.90
C SER A 190 -46.64 15.37 -43.16
N ALA A 191 -46.44 16.68 -43.32
CA ALA A 191 -47.52 17.62 -43.61
C ALA A 191 -48.14 17.39 -44.99
N LYS A 192 -47.33 17.09 -46.01
CA LYS A 192 -47.79 16.84 -47.39
C LYS A 192 -48.72 15.62 -47.48
N TYR A 193 -48.43 14.55 -46.74
CA TYR A 193 -49.18 13.30 -46.78
C TYR A 193 -50.10 13.09 -45.57
N GLN A 194 -50.36 14.12 -44.76
CA GLN A 194 -51.17 14.02 -43.54
C GLN A 194 -52.61 13.54 -43.79
N ASN A 195 -53.13 13.78 -45.00
CA ASN A 195 -54.49 13.42 -45.40
C ASN A 195 -54.59 12.07 -46.13
N ASP A 196 -53.47 11.37 -46.35
CA ASP A 196 -53.44 10.06 -47.02
C ASP A 196 -53.45 8.95 -45.95
N PRO A 197 -54.61 8.36 -45.62
CA PRO A 197 -54.75 7.42 -44.52
C PRO A 197 -53.92 6.14 -44.72
N ALA A 198 -53.58 5.79 -45.97
CA ALA A 198 -52.80 4.60 -46.27
C ALA A 198 -51.33 4.71 -45.82
N VAL A 199 -50.80 5.93 -45.71
CA VAL A 199 -49.37 6.16 -45.44
C VAL A 199 -49.12 7.05 -44.21
N ARG A 200 -50.13 7.81 -43.77
CA ARG A 200 -50.02 8.76 -42.66
C ARG A 200 -49.38 8.15 -41.41
N GLY A 201 -49.84 6.95 -41.01
CA GLY A 201 -49.32 6.27 -39.82
C GLY A 201 -47.83 5.95 -39.92
N THR A 202 -47.39 5.38 -41.06
CA THR A 202 -45.99 5.03 -41.31
C THR A 202 -45.11 6.27 -41.38
N ILE A 203 -45.58 7.35 -42.01
CA ILE A 203 -44.82 8.60 -42.12
C ILE A 203 -44.62 9.27 -40.76
N VAL A 204 -45.66 9.29 -39.91
CA VAL A 204 -45.54 9.83 -38.54
C VAL A 204 -44.52 9.03 -37.74
N GLN A 205 -44.59 7.70 -37.78
CA GLN A 205 -43.62 6.85 -37.10
C GLN A 205 -42.20 7.02 -37.64
N TYR A 206 -42.04 7.20 -38.96
CA TYR A 206 -40.75 7.45 -39.59
C TYR A 206 -40.15 8.77 -39.13
N ARG A 207 -40.95 9.84 -39.12
CA ARG A 207 -40.54 11.14 -38.58
C ARG A 207 -40.14 11.05 -37.10
N GLU A 208 -40.91 10.38 -36.28
CA GLU A 208 -40.58 10.17 -34.86
C GLU A 208 -39.25 9.43 -34.68
N ALA A 209 -39.02 8.38 -35.48
CA ALA A 209 -37.78 7.61 -35.42
C ALA A 209 -36.57 8.46 -35.87
N LEU A 210 -36.72 9.24 -36.94
CA LEU A 210 -35.70 10.18 -37.42
C LEU A 210 -35.35 11.24 -36.38
N ILE A 211 -36.35 11.87 -35.75
CA ILE A 211 -36.14 12.86 -34.69
C ILE A 211 -35.46 12.20 -33.48
N GLY A 212 -35.94 11.02 -33.07
CA GLY A 212 -35.34 10.27 -31.98
C GLY A 212 -33.87 9.90 -32.24
N LEU A 213 -33.51 9.59 -33.48
CA LEU A 213 -32.12 9.32 -33.87
C LEU A 213 -31.27 10.60 -33.72
N VAL A 214 -31.76 11.73 -34.26
CA VAL A 214 -31.04 13.01 -34.19
C VAL A 214 -30.84 13.44 -32.74
N ASP A 215 -31.90 13.41 -31.94
CA ASP A 215 -31.85 13.82 -30.55
C ASP A 215 -30.98 12.86 -29.74
N GLY A 216 -31.05 11.55 -29.97
CA GLY A 216 -30.19 10.57 -29.34
C GLY A 216 -28.70 10.82 -29.60
N VAL A 217 -28.31 11.10 -30.86
CA VAL A 217 -26.92 11.41 -31.22
C VAL A 217 -26.44 12.72 -30.56
N ILE A 218 -27.30 13.74 -30.51
CA ILE A 218 -26.97 15.02 -29.86
C ILE A 218 -26.82 14.83 -28.35
N THR A 219 -27.74 14.11 -27.69
CA THR A 219 -27.68 13.80 -26.26
C THR A 219 -26.44 12.99 -25.90
N LEU A 220 -26.08 12.00 -26.73
CA LEU A 220 -24.85 11.23 -26.56
C LEU A 220 -23.60 12.13 -26.62
N GLY A 221 -23.65 13.20 -27.41
CA GLY A 221 -22.52 14.08 -27.70
C GLY A 221 -21.99 13.85 -29.11
N VAL A 222 -22.03 14.89 -29.94
CA VAL A 222 -21.51 14.85 -31.32
C VAL A 222 -20.00 14.66 -31.28
N THR A 223 -19.32 15.42 -30.44
CA THR A 223 -17.89 15.30 -30.13
C THR A 223 -17.64 14.62 -28.77
N HIS A 224 -16.38 14.33 -28.48
CA HIS A 224 -15.96 13.77 -27.18
C HIS A 224 -16.05 14.77 -26.01
N ASN A 225 -16.28 16.06 -26.30
CA ASN A 225 -16.35 17.13 -25.31
C ASN A 225 -17.79 17.63 -25.07
N GLU A 226 -18.79 16.90 -25.57
CA GLU A 226 -20.20 17.28 -25.47
C GLU A 226 -21.05 16.13 -24.92
N GLY A 227 -22.24 16.49 -24.45
CA GLY A 227 -23.28 15.56 -24.01
C GLY A 227 -22.80 14.55 -22.96
N LEU A 228 -23.45 13.39 -22.98
CA LEU A 228 -23.16 12.30 -22.04
C LEU A 228 -21.70 11.81 -22.15
N ARG A 229 -21.08 11.85 -23.34
CA ARG A 229 -19.66 11.48 -23.51
C ARG A 229 -18.71 12.33 -22.68
N ASN A 230 -18.97 13.63 -22.56
CA ASN A 230 -18.10 14.50 -21.75
C ASN A 230 -18.35 14.35 -20.26
N GLU A 231 -19.62 14.31 -19.83
CA GLU A 231 -19.97 14.05 -18.41
C GLU A 231 -19.34 12.75 -17.92
N PHE A 232 -19.47 11.71 -18.74
CA PHE A 232 -18.84 10.43 -18.54
C PHE A 232 -17.31 10.51 -18.43
N ARG A 233 -16.63 11.15 -19.39
CA ARG A 233 -15.17 11.31 -19.33
C ARG A 233 -14.70 12.08 -18.09
N GLN A 234 -15.44 13.12 -17.70
CA GLN A 234 -15.14 13.90 -16.50
C GLN A 234 -15.28 13.04 -15.25
N SER A 235 -16.32 12.22 -15.16
CA SER A 235 -16.50 11.30 -14.03
C SER A 235 -15.34 10.29 -13.91
N ALA A 236 -14.86 9.73 -15.03
CA ALA A 236 -13.68 8.86 -15.04
C ALA A 236 -12.42 9.57 -14.54
N HIS A 237 -12.22 10.83 -14.93
CA HIS A 237 -11.07 11.62 -14.50
C HIS A 237 -11.15 12.03 -13.03
N ASN A 238 -12.35 12.30 -12.52
CA ASN A 238 -12.58 12.59 -11.10
C ASN A 238 -12.21 11.39 -10.23
N VAL A 239 -12.65 10.19 -10.59
CA VAL A 239 -12.28 8.94 -9.90
C VAL A 239 -10.77 8.74 -9.90
N GLU A 240 -10.10 8.94 -11.04
CA GLU A 240 -8.65 8.84 -11.15
C GLU A 240 -7.92 9.83 -10.24
N THR A 241 -8.39 11.08 -10.22
CA THR A 241 -7.79 12.17 -9.42
C THR A 241 -7.96 11.92 -7.93
N GLN A 242 -9.16 11.52 -7.51
CA GLN A 242 -9.44 11.18 -6.12
C GLN A 242 -8.66 9.95 -5.66
N LEU A 243 -8.57 8.90 -6.48
CA LEU A 243 -7.77 7.72 -6.15
C LEU A 243 -6.29 8.07 -5.95
N LYS A 244 -5.73 8.95 -6.79
CA LYS A 244 -4.38 9.50 -6.60
C LYS A 244 -4.26 10.33 -5.32
N GLY A 245 -5.29 11.09 -4.96
CA GLY A 245 -5.36 11.83 -3.70
C GLY A 245 -5.32 10.91 -2.48
N VAL A 246 -6.09 9.81 -2.51
CA VAL A 246 -6.09 8.77 -1.47
C VAL A 246 -4.71 8.11 -1.34
N ASP A 247 -4.02 7.81 -2.46
CA ASP A 247 -2.63 7.31 -2.43
C ASP A 247 -1.66 8.31 -1.79
N ALA A 248 -1.78 9.58 -2.19
CA ALA A 248 -0.92 10.65 -1.70
C ALA A 248 -1.13 10.92 -0.20
N ALA A 249 -2.34 10.72 0.33
CA ALA A 249 -2.63 10.83 1.75
C ALA A 249 -2.00 9.70 2.58
N LEU A 250 -1.80 8.51 1.99
CA LEU A 250 -1.20 7.35 2.65
C LEU A 250 0.32 7.39 2.69
N GLN A 251 0.96 7.95 1.65
CA GLN A 251 2.42 8.07 1.55
C GLN A 251 3.10 8.64 2.82
N PRO A 252 2.70 9.80 3.38
CA PRO A 252 3.37 10.35 4.56
C PRO A 252 3.19 9.47 5.80
N VAL A 253 2.06 8.74 5.91
CA VAL A 253 1.84 7.80 7.02
C VAL A 253 2.80 6.62 6.93
N ILE A 254 3.03 6.10 5.72
CA ILE A 254 3.98 5.01 5.48
C ILE A 254 5.40 5.46 5.81
N GLU A 255 5.83 6.61 5.28
CA GLU A 255 7.18 7.15 5.53
C GLU A 255 7.40 7.43 7.03
N GLN A 256 6.37 7.92 7.73
CA GLN A 256 6.42 8.15 9.17
C GLN A 256 6.58 6.83 9.95
N GLN A 257 5.82 5.80 9.59
CA GLN A 257 5.90 4.49 10.25
C GLN A 257 7.26 3.82 10.00
N GLU A 258 7.78 3.85 8.78
CA GLU A 258 9.12 3.38 8.44
C GLU A 258 10.21 4.09 9.24
N GLY A 259 10.10 5.42 9.35
CA GLY A 259 11.00 6.24 10.16
C GLY A 259 10.98 5.88 11.64
N GLN A 260 9.77 5.66 12.21
CA GLN A 260 9.62 5.25 13.60
C GLN A 260 10.28 3.89 13.87
N VAL A 261 10.09 2.89 12.99
CA VAL A 261 10.75 1.58 13.11
C VAL A 261 12.26 1.74 13.20
N ARG A 262 12.83 2.56 12.30
CA ARG A 262 14.28 2.81 12.24
C ARG A 262 14.81 3.54 13.48
N ILE A 263 14.11 4.58 13.95
CA ILE A 263 14.55 5.39 15.09
C ILE A 263 14.43 4.60 16.40
N TYR A 264 13.33 3.87 16.62
CA TYR A 264 13.15 3.08 17.82
C TYR A 264 14.12 1.90 17.91
N SER A 265 14.36 1.19 16.80
CA SER A 265 15.37 0.11 16.79
C SER A 265 16.77 0.63 17.09
N LEU A 266 17.16 1.76 16.49
CA LEU A 266 18.49 2.34 16.71
C LEU A 266 18.66 2.93 18.12
N SER A 267 17.62 3.56 18.67
CA SER A 267 17.65 4.11 20.04
C SER A 267 17.75 3.02 21.10
N ILE A 268 16.98 1.92 20.97
CA ILE A 268 17.07 0.78 21.89
C ILE A 268 18.47 0.14 21.78
N ALA A 269 18.99 -0.08 20.56
CA ALA A 269 20.32 -0.65 20.36
C ALA A 269 21.44 0.23 20.94
N ALA A 270 21.35 1.55 20.76
CA ALA A 270 22.29 2.51 21.34
C ALA A 270 22.23 2.50 22.86
N LEU A 271 21.02 2.52 23.44
CA LEU A 271 20.81 2.47 24.90
C LEU A 271 21.38 1.18 25.50
N THR A 272 21.10 0.02 24.89
CA THR A 272 21.66 -1.26 25.35
C THR A 272 23.18 -1.28 25.26
N SER A 273 23.76 -0.70 24.19
CA SER A 273 25.21 -0.63 24.00
C SER A 273 25.88 0.26 25.05
N VAL A 274 25.30 1.44 25.33
CA VAL A 274 25.81 2.36 26.37
C VAL A 274 25.75 1.70 27.74
N VAL A 275 24.64 1.06 28.09
CA VAL A 275 24.50 0.33 29.36
C VAL A 275 25.56 -0.76 29.46
N LEU A 276 25.77 -1.54 28.40
CA LEU A 276 26.76 -2.62 28.35
C LEU A 276 28.19 -2.09 28.47
N ILE A 277 28.51 -0.95 27.84
CA ILE A 277 29.82 -0.29 27.96
C ILE A 277 30.06 0.19 29.40
N LEU A 278 29.10 0.87 30.03
CA LEU A 278 29.20 1.30 31.44
C LEU A 278 29.36 0.10 32.39
N VAL A 279 28.56 -0.93 32.12
CA VAL A 279 28.74 -2.36 32.43
C VAL A 279 30.20 -2.81 32.57
N LEU A 280 30.81 -2.92 31.39
CA LEU A 280 32.17 -3.39 31.18
C LEU A 280 33.22 -2.49 31.82
N ILE A 281 33.09 -1.15 31.70
CA ILE A 281 34.03 -0.20 32.30
C ILE A 281 34.06 -0.37 33.82
N LYS A 282 32.88 -0.44 34.47
CA LYS A 282 32.80 -0.64 35.92
C LYS A 282 33.35 -2.00 36.34
N SER A 283 33.05 -3.05 35.57
CA SER A 283 33.56 -4.40 35.81
C SER A 283 35.10 -4.44 35.71
N PHE A 284 35.65 -3.90 34.63
CA PHE A 284 37.09 -3.81 34.38
C PHE A 284 37.82 -2.97 35.42
N ALA A 285 37.30 -1.79 35.77
CA ALA A 285 37.90 -0.93 36.79
C ALA A 285 37.95 -1.62 38.16
N THR A 286 36.91 -2.39 38.51
CA THR A 286 36.90 -3.18 39.74
C THR A 286 37.94 -4.31 39.67
N PHE A 287 37.97 -5.05 38.56
CA PHE A 287 38.95 -6.12 38.32
C PHE A 287 40.39 -5.61 38.40
N HIS A 288 40.71 -4.53 37.68
CA HIS A 288 42.03 -3.93 37.65
C HIS A 288 42.47 -3.48 39.04
N ARG A 289 41.61 -2.81 39.82
CA ARG A 289 41.93 -2.43 41.21
C ARG A 289 42.27 -3.64 42.07
N ALA A 290 41.47 -4.70 41.99
CA ALA A 290 41.71 -5.90 42.78
C ALA A 290 42.95 -6.67 42.32
N PHE A 291 43.22 -6.69 41.01
CA PHE A 291 44.39 -7.32 40.41
C PHE A 291 45.69 -6.58 40.77
N VAL A 292 45.69 -5.24 40.71
CA VAL A 292 46.83 -4.42 41.16
C VAL A 292 47.09 -4.63 42.65
N ASN A 293 46.04 -4.71 43.47
CA ASN A 293 46.18 -5.03 44.90
C ASN A 293 46.81 -6.43 45.09
N PHE A 294 46.39 -7.42 44.31
CA PHE A 294 46.95 -8.77 44.33
C PHE A 294 48.42 -8.81 43.86
N LEU A 295 48.78 -8.13 42.77
CA LEU A 295 50.17 -8.04 42.29
C LEU A 295 51.09 -7.32 43.28
N THR A 296 50.65 -6.19 43.81
CA THR A 296 51.36 -5.45 44.86
C THR A 296 51.59 -6.36 46.07
N PHE A 297 50.60 -7.19 46.40
CA PHE A 297 50.75 -8.21 47.41
C PHE A 297 51.78 -9.28 47.03
N PHE A 298 51.69 -9.89 45.85
CA PHE A 298 52.61 -10.94 45.42
C PHE A 298 54.07 -10.46 45.46
N TYR A 299 54.28 -9.19 45.09
CA TYR A 299 55.56 -8.51 45.23
C TYR A 299 56.02 -8.39 46.70
N ARG A 300 55.14 -7.99 47.64
CA ARG A 300 55.45 -7.92 49.08
C ARG A 300 55.69 -9.31 49.70
N CYS A 301 54.89 -10.29 49.33
CA CYS A 301 55.00 -11.68 49.74
C CYS A 301 56.40 -12.25 49.41
N LYS A 302 56.84 -12.09 48.16
CA LYS A 302 58.16 -12.51 47.69
C LYS A 302 59.32 -11.81 48.41
N ARG A 303 59.16 -10.53 48.78
CA ARG A 303 60.26 -9.70 49.30
C ARG A 303 60.32 -9.62 50.84
N GLN A 304 59.18 -9.79 51.52
CA GLN A 304 59.03 -9.50 52.96
C GLN A 304 58.34 -10.63 53.75
N TYR A 305 57.96 -11.76 53.12
CA TYR A 305 57.31 -12.91 53.75
C TYR A 305 56.06 -12.57 54.58
N GLN A 306 55.29 -11.55 54.21
CA GLN A 306 54.08 -11.18 54.95
C GLN A 306 52.86 -12.01 54.51
N MET A 307 52.09 -12.52 55.47
CA MET A 307 50.79 -13.18 55.23
C MET A 307 49.66 -12.15 55.05
N ILE A 308 48.62 -12.51 54.29
CA ILE A 308 47.46 -11.67 54.01
C ILE A 308 46.28 -11.91 54.97
N ASP A 309 45.59 -10.83 55.33
CA ASP A 309 44.18 -10.84 55.73
C ASP A 309 43.25 -10.96 54.51
N THR A 310 42.71 -12.15 54.30
CA THR A 310 41.88 -12.54 53.15
C THR A 310 40.57 -11.76 53.05
N ARG A 311 40.20 -10.96 54.06
CA ARG A 311 39.03 -10.08 54.07
C ARG A 311 39.21 -8.80 53.25
N LYS A 312 40.44 -8.43 52.92
CA LYS A 312 40.77 -7.20 52.17
C LYS A 312 40.82 -7.38 50.65
N LEU A 313 40.69 -8.62 50.16
CA LEU A 313 40.64 -8.90 48.72
C LEU A 313 39.22 -8.82 48.18
N GLY A 314 39.05 -8.06 47.09
CA GLY A 314 37.73 -7.72 46.53
C GLY A 314 37.06 -8.81 45.68
N PHE A 315 37.78 -9.85 45.26
CA PHE A 315 37.20 -10.98 44.50
C PHE A 315 37.41 -12.30 45.23
N ALA A 316 36.37 -13.15 45.19
CA ALA A 316 36.43 -14.49 45.77
C ALA A 316 37.54 -15.36 45.14
N GLU A 317 37.75 -15.24 43.83
CA GLU A 317 38.77 -15.98 43.09
C GLU A 317 40.20 -15.54 43.47
N LEU A 318 40.40 -14.26 43.75
CA LEU A 318 41.69 -13.76 44.24
C LEU A 318 41.90 -14.12 45.72
N LYS A 319 40.81 -14.27 46.50
CA LYS A 319 40.86 -14.70 47.89
C LYS A 319 41.40 -16.13 48.02
N SER A 320 40.92 -17.07 47.19
CA SER A 320 41.45 -18.44 47.18
C SER A 320 42.92 -18.51 46.76
N LEU A 321 43.36 -17.65 45.82
CA LEU A 321 44.77 -17.56 45.43
C LEU A 321 45.64 -16.95 46.53
N ALA A 322 45.10 -15.99 47.27
CA ALA A 322 45.75 -15.40 48.44
C ALA A 322 45.95 -16.41 49.58
N GLU A 323 44.95 -17.26 49.84
CA GLU A 323 45.03 -18.35 50.82
C GLU A 323 46.16 -19.34 50.46
N LEU A 324 46.21 -19.77 49.20
CA LEU A 324 47.25 -20.67 48.71
C LEU A 324 48.65 -20.03 48.73
N ALA A 325 48.76 -18.73 48.45
CA ALA A 325 50.02 -18.00 48.57
C ALA A 325 50.48 -17.87 50.04
N ASN A 326 49.56 -17.70 51.00
CA ASN A 326 49.89 -17.68 52.43
C ASN A 326 50.47 -19.03 52.88
N GLU A 327 49.87 -20.15 52.48
CA GLU A 327 50.37 -21.49 52.78
C GLU A 327 51.79 -21.71 52.22
N MET A 328 52.08 -21.22 51.02
CA MET A 328 53.44 -21.29 50.45
C MET A 328 54.48 -20.50 51.23
N VAL A 329 54.12 -19.32 51.76
CA VAL A 329 55.01 -18.52 52.62
C VAL A 329 55.30 -19.24 53.92
N GLU A 330 54.27 -19.84 54.52
CA GLU A 330 54.38 -20.62 55.75
C GLU A 330 55.33 -21.81 55.55
N SER A 331 55.08 -22.60 54.51
CA SER A 331 55.93 -23.73 54.12
C SER A 331 57.38 -23.32 53.89
N LYS A 332 57.61 -22.18 53.20
CA LYS A 332 58.98 -21.69 52.96
C LYS A 332 59.66 -21.22 54.24
N ARG A 333 58.95 -20.52 55.13
CA ARG A 333 59.48 -20.12 56.45
C ARG A 333 59.87 -21.33 57.29
N ASP A 334 59.04 -22.37 57.29
CA ASP A 334 59.33 -23.61 58.01
C ASP A 334 60.58 -24.33 57.45
N ILE A 335 60.74 -24.35 56.12
CA ILE A 335 61.93 -24.91 55.47
C ILE A 335 63.19 -24.12 55.84
N GLU A 336 63.15 -22.78 55.81
CA GLU A 336 64.27 -21.92 56.20
C GLU A 336 64.64 -22.08 57.68
N ALA A 337 63.65 -22.18 58.57
CA ALA A 337 63.88 -22.43 59.99
C ALA A 337 64.56 -23.79 60.23
N ARG A 338 64.14 -24.83 59.50
CA ARG A 338 64.81 -26.15 59.54
C ARG A 338 66.24 -26.07 59.02
N LEU A 339 66.48 -25.41 57.87
CA LEU A 339 67.83 -25.21 57.33
C LEU A 339 68.74 -24.46 58.31
N ALA A 340 68.25 -23.37 58.90
CA ALA A 340 69.01 -22.61 59.90
C ALA A 340 69.36 -23.47 61.14
N SER A 341 68.44 -24.33 61.59
CA SER A 341 68.72 -25.26 62.70
C SER A 341 69.79 -26.29 62.34
N VAL A 342 69.76 -26.81 61.12
CA VAL A 342 70.75 -27.79 60.60
C VAL A 342 72.11 -27.13 60.41
N GLU A 343 72.16 -25.89 59.90
CA GLU A 343 73.40 -25.12 59.77
C GLU A 343 73.99 -24.75 61.15
N ALA A 344 73.16 -24.42 62.14
CA ALA A 344 73.62 -24.17 63.51
C ALA A 344 74.19 -25.43 64.19
N GLU A 345 73.57 -26.60 63.97
CA GLU A 345 74.12 -27.90 64.40
C GLU A 345 75.44 -28.25 63.70
N LEU A 346 75.56 -27.95 62.40
CA LEU A 346 76.81 -28.11 61.64
C LEU A 346 77.91 -27.16 62.13
N ALA A 347 77.58 -25.90 62.42
CA ALA A 347 78.53 -24.91 62.94
C ALA A 347 79.04 -25.28 64.34
N THR A 348 78.17 -25.76 65.22
CA THR A 348 78.55 -26.27 66.56
C THR A 348 79.37 -27.56 66.47
N LYS A 349 79.12 -28.44 65.49
CA LYS A 349 80.02 -29.58 65.20
C LYS A 349 81.40 -29.14 64.71
N LYS A 350 81.47 -28.11 63.85
CA LYS A 350 82.73 -27.58 63.32
C LYS A 350 83.57 -26.85 64.38
N ALA A 351 82.92 -26.15 65.32
CA ALA A 351 83.56 -25.52 66.47
C ALA A 351 84.05 -26.52 67.53
N ARG A 352 83.54 -27.76 67.53
CA ARG A 352 84.05 -28.88 68.35
C ARG A 352 85.18 -29.67 67.68
N SER A 353 85.49 -29.38 66.41
CA SER A 353 86.55 -30.06 65.64
C SER A 353 87.78 -29.17 65.34
N SER A 354 87.84 -27.97 65.91
CA SER A 354 89.06 -27.14 66.03
C SER A 354 89.51 -27.13 67.48
#